data_AF-A9U5B6-F1
#
_entry.id   AF-A9U5B6-F1
#
_cell.length_a   1.000
_cell.length_b   1.000
_cell.length_c   1.000
_cell.angle_alpha   90.00
_cell.angle_beta   90.00
_cell.angle_gamma   90.00
#
_symmetry.space_group_name_H-M   'P 1'
#
loop_
_entity.id
_entity.type
_entity.pdbx_description
1 polymer ?
#
loop_
_entity_poly.entity_id
_entity_poly.type
_entity_poly.pdbx_seq_one_letter_code
_entity_poly.pdbx_strand_id
1 'polypeptide(L)'
;MGDQVPGFGLPSGVGAHDLFRTFAQFMEERQQVHGEDKNTTKALQVVVDKVGRFDGRNITKFLRVYTCEMEVHQVSEVKMISTFDLAVVPEIRERVQELHTETISWKKFEELLKDEFFEEDSKRMIKQTFLDWIEQRPGNQMAPNELIREFEAKFG
;
A
#
# COMPACT_ATOMS: atom_id res chain seq x y z
N MET A 1 -13.97 -42.62 0.79
CA MET A 1 -14.89 -41.49 0.54
C MET A 1 -14.28 -40.73 -0.62
N GLY A 2 -14.92 -40.75 -1.79
CA GLY A 2 -14.39 -40.14 -3.01
C GLY A 2 -14.93 -38.73 -3.15
N ASP A 3 -14.03 -37.76 -3.35
CA ASP A 3 -14.39 -36.37 -3.59
C ASP A 3 -15.09 -36.23 -4.94
N GLN A 4 -16.30 -35.65 -4.91
CA GLN A 4 -17.03 -35.22 -6.09
C GLN A 4 -16.30 -34.02 -6.71
N VAL A 5 -15.79 -34.22 -7.92
CA VAL A 5 -15.45 -33.12 -8.82
C VAL A 5 -16.75 -32.39 -9.17
N PRO A 6 -16.85 -31.06 -9.02
CA PRO A 6 -18.05 -30.33 -9.42
C PRO A 6 -18.26 -30.51 -10.93
N GLY A 7 -19.38 -31.14 -11.30
CA GLY A 7 -19.74 -31.33 -12.69
C GLY A 7 -20.05 -29.98 -13.34
N PHE A 8 -19.26 -29.59 -14.34
CA PHE A 8 -19.62 -28.54 -15.27
C PHE A 8 -20.80 -29.03 -16.12
N GLY A 9 -22.01 -28.78 -15.66
CA GLY A 9 -23.22 -29.01 -16.45
C GLY A 9 -23.28 -28.00 -17.59
N LEU A 10 -22.95 -28.42 -18.80
CA LEU A 10 -23.08 -27.60 -20.00
C LEU A 10 -24.54 -27.65 -20.51
N PRO A 11 -25.15 -26.50 -20.87
CA PRO A 11 -26.46 -26.48 -21.53
C PRO A 11 -26.38 -27.19 -22.89
N SER A 12 -27.35 -28.04 -23.19
CA SER A 12 -27.42 -28.81 -24.43
C SER A 12 -27.52 -27.87 -25.65
N GLY A 13 -26.46 -27.81 -26.46
CA GLY A 13 -26.43 -27.03 -27.72
C GLY A 13 -25.10 -26.37 -28.11
N VAL A 14 -24.03 -26.55 -27.33
CA VAL A 14 -22.73 -25.92 -27.59
C VAL A 14 -21.96 -26.69 -28.68
N GLY A 15 -21.83 -26.11 -29.87
CA GLY A 15 -21.02 -26.67 -30.96
C GLY A 15 -19.53 -26.70 -30.59
N ALA A 16 -18.74 -27.63 -31.15
CA ALA A 16 -17.32 -27.80 -30.81
C ALA A 16 -16.50 -26.49 -30.89
N HIS A 17 -16.81 -25.62 -31.86
CA HIS A 17 -16.20 -24.29 -32.00
C HIS A 17 -16.46 -23.36 -30.80
N ASP A 18 -17.63 -23.46 -30.18
CA ASP A 18 -18.02 -22.65 -29.02
C ASP A 18 -17.34 -23.16 -27.73
N LEU A 19 -17.11 -24.47 -27.63
CA LEU A 19 -16.28 -25.08 -26.58
C LEU A 19 -14.81 -24.69 -26.71
N PHE A 20 -14.23 -24.76 -27.92
CA PHE A 20 -12.85 -24.32 -28.17
C PHE A 20 -12.65 -22.84 -27.86
N ARG A 21 -13.63 -21.98 -28.19
CA ARG A 21 -13.62 -20.55 -27.84
C ARG A 21 -13.61 -20.32 -26.33
N THR A 22 -14.52 -20.97 -25.61
CA THR A 22 -14.62 -20.85 -24.15
C THR A 22 -13.35 -21.36 -23.46
N PHE A 23 -12.78 -22.47 -23.94
CA PHE A 23 -11.55 -23.03 -23.40
C PHE A 23 -10.33 -22.12 -23.65
N ALA A 24 -10.23 -21.50 -24.83
CA ALA A 24 -9.18 -20.54 -25.13
C ALA A 24 -9.24 -19.30 -24.22
N GLN A 25 -10.45 -18.76 -23.99
CA GLN A 25 -10.68 -17.65 -23.07
C GLN A 25 -10.25 -17.99 -21.64
N PHE A 26 -10.62 -19.17 -21.14
CA PHE A 26 -10.20 -19.64 -19.82
C PHE A 26 -8.67 -19.74 -19.69
N MET A 27 -7.97 -20.26 -20.71
CA MET A 27 -6.52 -20.36 -20.70
C MET A 27 -5.84 -18.99 -20.72
N GLU A 28 -6.38 -18.05 -21.48
CA GLU A 28 -5.91 -16.65 -21.55
C GLU A 28 -6.08 -15.94 -20.19
N GLU A 29 -7.25 -16.07 -19.56
CA GLU A 29 -7.51 -15.54 -18.21
C GLU A 29 -6.53 -16.09 -17.18
N ARG A 30 -6.28 -17.41 -17.20
CA ARG A 30 -5.34 -18.07 -16.27
C ARG A 30 -3.91 -17.59 -16.48
N GLN A 31 -3.50 -17.37 -17.72
CA GLN A 31 -2.17 -16.86 -18.04
C GLN A 31 -2.02 -15.39 -17.63
N GLN A 32 -3.06 -14.58 -17.80
CA GLN A 32 -3.08 -13.18 -17.36
C GLN A 32 -2.98 -13.08 -15.84
N VAL A 33 -3.79 -13.83 -15.09
CA VAL A 33 -3.74 -13.84 -13.61
C VAL A 33 -2.35 -14.25 -13.11
N HIS A 34 -1.77 -15.31 -13.68
CA HIS A 34 -0.43 -15.75 -13.29
C HIS A 34 0.67 -14.75 -13.66
N GLY A 35 0.53 -14.07 -14.80
CA GLY A 35 1.42 -12.99 -15.23
C GLY A 35 1.34 -11.77 -14.31
N GLU A 36 0.12 -11.41 -13.90
CA GLU A 36 -0.14 -10.29 -12.99
C GLU A 36 0.46 -10.55 -11.60
N ASP A 37 0.30 -11.74 -11.02
CA ASP A 37 0.90 -12.08 -9.71
C ASP A 37 2.44 -11.98 -9.73
N LYS A 38 3.06 -12.40 -10.84
CA LYS A 38 4.51 -12.27 -11.05
C LYS A 38 4.93 -10.81 -11.16
N ASN A 39 4.14 -9.98 -11.83
CA ASN A 39 4.40 -8.55 -11.97
C ASN A 39 4.25 -7.83 -10.64
N THR A 40 3.21 -8.12 -9.88
CA THR A 40 2.98 -7.56 -8.53
C THR A 40 4.13 -7.88 -7.59
N THR A 41 4.60 -9.13 -7.59
CA THR A 41 5.75 -9.53 -6.75
C THR A 41 7.01 -8.75 -7.11
N LYS A 42 7.28 -8.54 -8.41
CA LYS A 42 8.42 -7.73 -8.86
C LYS A 42 8.28 -6.26 -8.47
N ALA A 43 7.10 -5.68 -8.67
CA ALA A 43 6.82 -4.29 -8.32
C ALA A 43 7.05 -4.06 -6.82
N LEU A 44 6.48 -4.92 -5.96
CA LEU A 44 6.67 -4.86 -4.51
C LEU A 44 8.14 -4.96 -4.12
N GLN A 45 8.90 -5.85 -4.76
CA GLN A 45 10.34 -5.97 -4.50
C GLN A 45 11.06 -4.66 -4.80
N VAL A 46 10.80 -4.05 -5.97
CA VAL A 46 11.43 -2.78 -6.36
C VAL A 46 11.04 -1.63 -5.43
N VAL A 47 9.78 -1.56 -4.99
CA VAL A 47 9.34 -0.57 -4.00
C VAL A 47 10.14 -0.71 -2.71
N VAL A 48 10.20 -1.91 -2.15
CA VAL A 48 10.92 -2.18 -0.90
C VAL A 48 12.42 -1.91 -1.05
N ASP A 49 13.02 -2.21 -2.20
CA ASP A 49 14.43 -1.92 -2.46
C ASP A 49 14.70 -0.42 -2.55
N LYS A 50 13.76 0.37 -3.09
CA LYS A 50 13.90 1.83 -3.29
C LYS A 50 13.63 2.66 -2.05
N VAL A 51 12.60 2.31 -1.28
CA VAL A 51 12.11 3.13 -0.16
C VAL A 51 11.92 2.36 1.14
N GLY A 52 12.22 1.07 1.17
CA GLY A 52 11.93 0.21 2.32
C GLY A 52 10.45 -0.12 2.43
N ARG A 53 10.09 -0.85 3.50
CA ARG A 53 8.69 -1.02 3.89
C ARG A 53 8.14 0.26 4.49
N PHE A 54 6.87 0.55 4.24
CA PHE A 54 6.19 1.70 4.81
C PHE A 54 6.03 1.53 6.32
N ASP A 55 6.52 2.51 7.07
CA ASP A 55 6.56 2.55 8.53
C ASP A 55 5.71 3.69 9.13
N GLY A 56 4.86 4.29 8.30
CA GLY A 56 4.02 5.43 8.67
C GLY A 56 4.68 6.78 8.42
N ARG A 57 5.91 6.83 7.87
CA ARG A 57 6.62 8.08 7.59
C ARG A 57 6.67 8.42 6.11
N ASN A 58 6.67 9.71 5.80
CA ASN A 58 6.74 10.28 4.45
C ASN A 58 5.74 9.64 3.47
N ILE A 59 4.47 9.52 3.86
CA ILE A 59 3.42 8.82 3.09
C ILE A 59 3.36 9.29 1.63
N THR A 60 3.47 10.60 1.38
CA THR A 60 3.48 11.17 0.02
C THR A 60 4.62 10.63 -0.84
N LYS A 61 5.83 10.49 -0.26
CA LYS A 61 6.99 9.93 -0.97
C LYS A 61 6.79 8.43 -1.23
N PHE A 62 6.29 7.71 -0.23
CA PHE A 62 6.06 6.27 -0.36
C PHE A 62 5.03 5.97 -1.46
N LEU A 63 3.87 6.62 -1.42
CA LEU A 63 2.80 6.47 -2.42
C LEU A 63 3.28 6.78 -3.83
N ARG A 64 4.07 7.85 -4.00
CA ARG A 64 4.63 8.20 -5.31
C ARG A 64 5.48 7.08 -5.90
N VAL A 65 6.33 6.44 -5.09
CA VAL A 65 7.14 5.30 -5.55
C VAL A 65 6.26 4.07 -5.78
N TYR A 66 5.35 3.77 -4.86
CA TYR A 66 4.45 2.63 -4.99
C TYR A 66 3.61 2.69 -6.27
N THR A 67 2.89 3.79 -6.50
CA THR A 67 2.06 3.98 -7.70
C THR A 67 2.89 3.84 -8.97
N CYS A 68 4.06 4.49 -9.02
CA CYS A 68 4.93 4.45 -10.18
C CYS A 68 5.42 3.03 -10.51
N GLU A 69 5.88 2.27 -9.52
CA GLU A 69 6.36 0.91 -9.76
C GLU A 69 5.23 -0.05 -10.16
N MET A 70 4.04 0.11 -9.58
CA MET A 70 2.88 -0.70 -9.92
C MET A 70 2.41 -0.46 -11.36
N GLU A 71 2.36 0.80 -11.79
CA GLU A 71 2.03 1.19 -13.17
C GLU A 71 3.06 0.66 -14.16
N VAL A 72 4.37 0.80 -13.86
CA VAL A 72 5.46 0.28 -14.70
C VAL A 72 5.37 -1.22 -14.90
N HIS A 73 4.93 -1.96 -13.88
CA HIS A 73 4.76 -3.41 -13.93
C HIS A 73 3.36 -3.84 -14.39
N GLN A 74 2.48 -2.91 -14.81
CA GLN A 74 1.12 -3.19 -15.29
C GLN A 74 0.27 -3.96 -14.27
N VAL A 75 0.38 -3.59 -12.99
CA VAL A 75 -0.44 -4.15 -11.91
C VAL A 75 -1.79 -3.42 -11.90
N SER A 76 -2.90 -4.16 -11.87
CA SER A 76 -4.23 -3.55 -11.79
C SER A 76 -4.46 -2.81 -10.48
N GLU A 77 -5.33 -1.79 -10.47
CA GLU A 77 -5.68 -1.04 -9.25
C GLU A 77 -6.18 -1.97 -8.13
N VAL A 78 -6.96 -2.99 -8.46
CA VAL A 78 -7.47 -3.97 -7.49
C VAL A 78 -6.30 -4.69 -6.81
N LYS A 79 -5.31 -5.11 -7.59
CA LYS A 79 -4.09 -5.73 -7.04
C LYS A 79 -3.29 -4.73 -6.22
N MET A 80 -3.06 -3.52 -6.74
CA MET A 80 -2.37 -2.44 -6.04
C MET A 80 -2.94 -2.19 -4.64
N ILE A 81 -4.26 -2.12 -4.51
CA ILE A 81 -4.94 -1.98 -3.22
C ILE A 81 -4.70 -3.24 -2.39
N SER A 82 -5.08 -4.42 -2.90
CA SER A 82 -5.04 -5.69 -2.16
C SER A 82 -3.65 -6.12 -1.67
N THR A 83 -2.58 -5.63 -2.28
CA THR A 83 -1.20 -5.98 -1.91
C THR A 83 -0.45 -4.87 -1.19
N PHE A 84 -1.07 -3.72 -0.95
CA PHE A 84 -0.42 -2.60 -0.28
C PHE A 84 0.06 -2.99 1.12
N ASP A 85 -0.72 -3.80 1.84
CA ASP A 85 -0.40 -4.31 3.18
C ASP A 85 0.90 -5.14 3.24
N LEU A 86 1.32 -5.75 2.13
CA LEU A 86 2.59 -6.49 2.01
C LEU A 86 3.81 -5.56 1.98
N ALA A 87 3.62 -4.32 1.54
CA ALA A 87 4.65 -3.29 1.49
C ALA A 87 4.77 -2.50 2.80
N VAL A 88 3.99 -2.85 3.81
CA VAL A 88 3.85 -2.15 5.09
C VAL A 88 4.47 -2.96 6.22
N VAL A 89 5.00 -2.30 7.25
CA VAL A 89 5.52 -2.97 8.44
C VAL A 89 4.37 -3.52 9.31
N PRO A 90 4.58 -4.63 10.07
CA PRO A 90 3.52 -5.26 10.86
C PRO A 90 2.79 -4.31 11.82
N GLU A 91 3.49 -3.32 12.37
CA GLU A 91 3.02 -2.41 13.42
C GLU A 91 1.88 -1.50 12.98
N ILE A 92 1.75 -1.21 11.68
CA ILE A 92 0.67 -0.34 11.14
C ILE A 92 -0.21 -1.08 10.13
N ARG A 93 0.00 -2.39 9.95
CA ARG A 93 -0.73 -3.19 8.97
C ARG A 93 -2.22 -3.27 9.28
N GLU A 94 -2.60 -3.39 10.55
CA GLU A 94 -4.00 -3.42 10.99
C GLU A 94 -4.73 -2.12 10.59
N ARG A 95 -4.11 -0.96 10.82
CA ARG A 95 -4.65 0.35 10.42
C ARG A 95 -4.87 0.45 8.91
N VAL A 96 -3.91 -0.03 8.13
CA VAL A 96 -4.06 -0.08 6.66
C VAL A 96 -5.21 -1.00 6.25
N GLN A 97 -5.38 -2.15 6.92
CA GLN A 97 -6.46 -3.10 6.63
C GLN A 97 -7.86 -2.51 6.88
N GLU A 98 -8.01 -1.65 7.89
CA GLU A 98 -9.28 -0.95 8.15
C GLU A 98 -9.71 -0.07 6.95
N LEU A 99 -8.74 0.54 6.25
CA LEU A 99 -8.99 1.40 5.08
C LEU A 99 -9.46 0.63 3.83
N HIS A 100 -9.27 -0.70 3.77
CA HIS A 100 -9.70 -1.51 2.62
C HIS A 100 -11.23 -1.56 2.46
N THR A 101 -11.98 -1.39 3.55
CA THR A 101 -13.42 -1.68 3.58
C THR A 101 -14.27 -0.73 2.74
N GLU A 102 -13.75 0.43 2.35
CA GLU A 102 -14.53 1.51 1.73
C GLU A 102 -14.09 1.92 0.31
N THR A 103 -13.15 1.20 -0.29
CA THR A 103 -12.39 1.71 -1.44
C THR A 103 -12.64 0.98 -2.75
N ILE A 104 -12.99 1.74 -3.80
CA ILE A 104 -13.34 1.22 -5.14
C ILE A 104 -12.23 1.49 -6.17
N SER A 105 -11.38 2.51 -5.96
CA SER A 105 -10.30 2.90 -6.87
C SER A 105 -9.01 3.23 -6.13
N TRP A 106 -7.88 3.09 -6.82
CA TRP A 106 -6.57 3.40 -6.24
C TRP A 106 -6.49 4.85 -5.74
N LYS A 107 -7.04 5.79 -6.50
CA LYS A 107 -7.03 7.22 -6.12
C LYS A 107 -7.72 7.49 -4.78
N LYS A 108 -8.89 6.87 -4.54
CA LYS A 108 -9.61 7.03 -3.26
C LYS A 108 -8.82 6.39 -2.12
N PHE A 109 -8.15 5.26 -2.37
CA PHE A 109 -7.28 4.62 -1.39
C PHE A 109 -6.10 5.51 -1.01
N GLU A 110 -5.50 6.14 -2.02
CA GLU A 110 -4.38 7.08 -1.85
C GLU A 110 -4.77 8.28 -0.99
N GLU A 111 -5.97 8.83 -1.19
CA GLU A 111 -6.53 9.92 -0.38
C GLU A 111 -6.72 9.48 1.08
N LEU A 112 -7.31 8.32 1.33
CA LEU A 112 -7.49 7.78 2.69
C LEU A 112 -6.15 7.53 3.40
N LEU A 113 -5.16 6.99 2.69
CA LEU A 113 -3.81 6.78 3.24
C LEU A 113 -3.13 8.11 3.59
N LYS A 114 -3.32 9.14 2.78
CA LYS A 114 -2.82 10.48 3.08
C LYS A 114 -3.50 11.04 4.32
N ASP A 115 -4.82 10.96 4.41
CA ASP A 115 -5.55 11.49 5.56
C ASP A 115 -5.14 10.78 6.87
N GLU A 116 -4.98 9.46 6.85
CA GLU A 116 -4.58 8.66 8.01
C GLU A 116 -3.13 8.92 8.46
N PHE A 117 -2.19 9.03 7.52
CA PHE A 117 -0.76 9.05 7.85
C PHE A 117 -0.09 10.42 7.72
N PHE A 118 -0.66 11.40 7.00
CA PHE A 118 -0.02 12.71 6.81
C PHE A 118 0.02 13.52 8.11
N GLU A 119 -1.06 13.50 8.90
CA GLU A 119 -1.06 14.16 10.20
C GLU A 119 -0.07 13.51 11.18
N GLU A 120 -0.01 12.18 11.20
CA GLU A 120 0.90 11.46 12.08
C GLU A 120 2.36 11.72 11.69
N ASP A 121 2.66 11.75 10.40
CA ASP A 121 3.99 12.04 9.88
C ASP A 121 4.40 13.48 10.24
N SER A 122 3.50 14.46 10.09
CA SER A 122 3.75 15.85 10.52
C SER A 122 4.02 15.93 12.04
N LYS A 123 3.20 15.27 12.86
CA LYS A 123 3.39 15.21 14.33
C LYS A 123 4.72 14.54 14.69
N ARG A 124 5.08 13.45 14.01
CA ARG A 124 6.37 12.74 14.19
C ARG A 124 7.54 13.63 13.79
N MET A 125 7.46 14.35 12.67
CA MET A 125 8.49 15.29 12.22
C MET A 125 8.69 16.44 13.21
N ILE A 126 7.61 17.04 13.72
CA ILE A 126 7.68 18.09 14.74
C ILE A 126 8.34 17.55 16.01
N LYS A 127 7.94 16.36 16.47
CA LYS A 127 8.52 15.71 17.64
C LYS A 127 10.01 15.45 17.46
N GLN A 128 10.44 14.94 16.30
CA GLN A 128 11.85 14.70 16.02
C GLN A 128 12.64 16.01 15.99
N THR A 129 12.11 17.03 15.32
CA THR A 129 12.72 18.37 15.26
C THR A 129 12.90 18.97 16.65
N PHE A 130 11.91 18.79 17.52
CA PHE A 130 11.98 19.22 18.92
C PHE A 130 13.07 18.47 19.70
N LEU A 131 13.17 17.15 19.55
CA LEU A 131 14.19 16.32 20.22
C LEU A 131 15.61 16.68 19.74
N ASP A 132 15.82 16.76 18.41
CA ASP A 132 17.11 17.14 17.83
C ASP A 132 17.52 18.56 18.29
N TRP A 133 16.56 19.48 18.39
CA TRP A 133 16.81 20.83 18.89
C TRP A 133 17.22 20.84 20.36
N ILE A 134 16.61 19.99 21.20
CA ILE A 134 17.00 19.84 22.61
C ILE A 134 18.40 19.23 22.72
N GLU A 135 18.70 18.16 21.99
CA GLU A 135 20.01 17.48 22.05
C GLU A 135 21.17 18.40 21.64
N GLN A 136 20.93 19.32 20.71
CA GLN A 136 21.94 20.28 20.25
C GLN A 136 22.16 21.46 21.22
N ARG A 137 21.31 21.64 22.24
CA ARG A 137 21.48 22.76 23.19
C ARG A 137 22.51 22.41 24.27
N PRO A 138 23.43 23.33 24.59
CA PRO A 138 24.26 23.21 25.78
C PRO A 138 23.38 23.30 27.03
N GLY A 139 23.60 22.38 27.98
CA GLY A 139 22.71 22.06 29.10
C GLY A 139 22.25 23.26 29.93
N ASN A 140 21.06 23.75 29.63
CA ASN A 140 20.32 24.71 30.45
C ASN A 140 19.06 24.03 30.97
N GLN A 141 18.89 24.00 32.28
CA GLN A 141 17.68 23.49 32.93
C GLN A 141 16.58 24.58 32.84
N MET A 142 15.92 24.68 31.68
CA MET A 142 14.73 25.52 31.50
C MET A 142 13.47 24.79 31.96
N ALA A 143 12.45 25.54 32.39
CA ALA A 143 11.16 24.97 32.67
C ALA A 143 10.50 24.44 31.37
N PRO A 144 9.72 23.35 31.40
CA PRO A 144 9.06 22.79 30.21
C PRO A 144 8.25 23.82 29.41
N ASN A 145 7.57 24.74 30.11
CA ASN A 145 6.75 25.77 29.48
C ASN A 145 7.59 26.83 28.73
N GLU A 146 8.81 27.11 29.20
CA GLU A 146 9.74 28.04 28.52
C GLU A 146 10.36 27.37 27.29
N LEU A 147 10.70 26.08 27.39
CA LEU A 147 11.19 25.28 26.26
C LEU A 147 10.19 25.24 25.10
N ILE A 148 8.92 25.02 25.39
CA ILE A 148 7.86 25.01 24.37
C ILE A 148 7.72 26.39 23.72
N ARG A 149 7.63 27.46 24.52
CA ARG A 149 7.52 28.84 23.99
C ARG A 149 8.70 29.24 23.11
N GLU A 150 9.90 28.82 23.47
CA GLU A 150 11.10 29.13 22.67
C GLU A 150 11.16 28.30 21.39
N PHE A 151 10.74 27.03 21.42
CA PHE A 151 10.60 26.22 20.22
C PHE A 151 9.59 26.85 19.26
N GLU A 152 8.41 27.23 19.75
CA GLU A 152 7.38 27.92 18.96
C GLU A 152 7.88 29.27 18.42
N ALA A 153 8.62 30.06 19.20
CA ALA A 153 9.18 31.32 18.70
C ALA A 153 10.23 31.12 17.59
N LYS A 154 10.87 29.95 17.52
CA LYS A 154 11.93 29.65 16.56
C LYS A 154 11.42 28.91 15.32
N PHE A 155 10.40 28.07 15.46
CA PHE A 155 9.92 27.15 14.42
C PHE A 155 8.41 27.22 14.14
N GLY A 156 7.65 27.99 14.92
CA GLY A 156 6.20 28.20 14.76
C GLY A 156 5.83 29.30 13.78
#